data_AF-A0A957UH25-F1
#
_entry.id   AF-A0A957UH25-F1
#
_cell.length_a   1.000
_cell.length_b   1.000
_cell.length_c   1.000
_cell.angle_alpha   90.00
_cell.angle_beta   90.00
_cell.angle_gamma   90.00
#
_symmetry.space_group_name_H-M   'P 1'
#
loop_
_entity.id
_entity.type
_entity.pdbx_description
1 polymer ?
#
loop_
_entity_poly.entity_id
_entity_poly.type
_entity_poly.pdbx_seq_one_letter_code
_entity_poly.pdbx_strand_id
1 'polypeptide(L)'
;IVEDVASDPAAMLGLNPTAEEIETVRKYLGEASLLPVLLPAFGTHRNGDATYLTLAAVFAPGADVTKVTEILAERMRTYTSLVTKQPLAERWTFVQATPLEIDGLPVALVTMQVNDPALPLAWSQMVFARDLAFLWSD
;
A
#
# COMPACT_ATOMS: atom_id res chain seq x y z
N ILE A 1 -3.29 -8.36 29.22
CA ILE A 1 -2.34 -8.30 28.08
C ILE A 1 -3.24 -8.18 26.87
N VAL A 2 -3.37 -6.97 26.34
CA VAL A 2 -4.18 -6.72 25.14
C VAL A 2 -3.20 -6.89 24.00
N GLU A 3 -3.18 -8.07 23.39
CA GLU A 3 -2.42 -8.28 22.16
C GLU A 3 -3.11 -7.47 21.06
N ASP A 4 -2.34 -6.54 20.51
CA ASP A 4 -2.71 -5.64 19.44
C ASP A 4 -2.82 -6.48 18.14
N VAL A 5 -4.03 -6.93 17.84
CA VAL A 5 -4.37 -7.75 16.64
C VAL A 5 -4.28 -6.93 15.34
N ALA A 6 -3.67 -5.75 15.36
CA ALA A 6 -3.74 -4.79 14.26
C ALA A 6 -2.62 -4.90 13.21
N SER A 7 -1.65 -5.82 13.34
CA SER A 7 -0.38 -5.69 12.61
C SER A 7 0.12 -6.91 11.83
N ASP A 8 -0.66 -8.00 11.69
CA ASP A 8 -0.21 -9.20 10.97
C ASP A 8 -1.12 -9.49 9.76
N PRO A 9 -0.61 -9.53 8.51
CA PRO A 9 -1.36 -9.99 7.34
C PRO A 9 -1.92 -11.41 7.52
N ALA A 10 -1.29 -12.25 8.35
CA ALA A 10 -1.83 -13.55 8.72
C ALA A 10 -3.06 -13.45 9.64
N ALA A 11 -3.22 -12.37 10.41
CA ALA A 11 -4.44 -12.13 11.19
C ALA A 11 -5.67 -11.86 10.30
N MET A 12 -5.47 -11.47 9.03
CA MET A 12 -6.55 -11.38 8.03
C MET A 12 -7.03 -12.75 7.51
N LEU A 13 -6.23 -13.81 7.69
CA LEU A 13 -6.54 -15.17 7.24
C LEU A 13 -7.20 -16.04 8.32
N GLY A 14 -7.50 -15.48 9.49
CA GLY A 14 -8.00 -16.23 10.65
C GLY A 14 -6.91 -16.95 11.43
N LEU A 15 -7.27 -17.52 12.58
CA LEU A 15 -6.36 -18.30 13.42
C LEU A 15 -6.09 -19.65 12.74
N ASN A 16 -4.91 -19.80 12.10
CA ASN A 16 -4.42 -20.94 11.31
C ASN A 16 -4.72 -20.88 9.81
N PRO A 17 -4.06 -19.97 9.07
CA PRO A 17 -4.10 -20.00 7.61
C PRO A 17 -3.56 -21.33 7.07
N THR A 18 -4.24 -21.87 6.06
CA THR A 18 -3.76 -23.00 5.28
C THR A 18 -2.51 -22.60 4.49
N ALA A 19 -1.68 -23.59 4.11
CA ALA A 19 -0.50 -23.34 3.28
C ALA A 19 -0.85 -22.69 1.94
N GLU A 20 -2.05 -22.97 1.40
CA GLU A 20 -2.56 -22.36 0.17
C GLU A 20 -2.89 -20.88 0.37
N GLU A 21 -3.46 -20.50 1.51
CA GLU A 21 -3.73 -19.09 1.86
C GLU A 21 -2.44 -18.29 2.10
N ILE A 22 -1.43 -18.90 2.75
CA ILE A 22 -0.11 -18.29 2.93
C ILE A 22 0.56 -18.07 1.58
N GLU A 23 0.56 -19.08 0.71
CA GLU A 23 1.18 -18.98 -0.62
C GLU A 23 0.44 -17.98 -1.51
N THR A 24 -0.89 -17.94 -1.39
CA THR A 24 -1.74 -16.95 -2.05
C THR A 24 -1.38 -15.53 -1.59
N VAL A 25 -1.25 -15.30 -0.28
CA VAL A 25 -0.82 -14.01 0.26
C VAL A 25 0.60 -13.67 -0.18
N ARG A 26 1.56 -14.60 -0.14
CA ARG A 26 2.92 -14.37 -0.63
C ARG A 26 2.95 -13.98 -2.12
N LYS A 27 2.17 -14.68 -2.94
CA LYS A 27 2.00 -14.37 -4.36
C LYS A 27 1.38 -12.98 -4.59
N TYR A 28 0.43 -12.57 -3.74
CA TYR A 28 -0.18 -11.23 -3.81
C TYR A 28 0.72 -10.11 -3.29
N LEU A 29 1.62 -10.40 -2.34
CA LEU A 29 2.54 -9.42 -1.74
C LEU A 29 3.83 -9.21 -2.55
N GLY A 30 4.18 -10.14 -3.44
CA GLY A 30 5.39 -10.11 -4.26
C GLY A 30 6.66 -10.54 -3.51
N GLU A 31 7.75 -10.81 -4.24
CA GLU A 31 8.99 -11.36 -3.67
C GLU A 31 9.91 -10.32 -3.01
N ALA A 32 9.78 -9.04 -3.37
CA ALA A 32 10.60 -7.98 -2.79
C ALA A 32 10.02 -7.55 -1.43
N SER A 33 10.69 -7.89 -0.33
CA SER A 33 10.34 -7.46 1.03
C SER A 33 10.47 -5.94 1.15
N LEU A 34 9.36 -5.28 1.50
CA LEU A 34 9.37 -3.89 1.91
C LEU A 34 9.81 -3.85 3.38
N LEU A 35 10.74 -2.97 3.74
CA LEU A 35 11.12 -2.79 5.14
C LEU A 35 9.89 -2.39 5.98
N PRO A 36 9.86 -2.71 7.28
CA PRO A 36 8.74 -2.33 8.15
C PRO A 36 8.45 -0.84 8.06
N VAL A 37 7.20 -0.52 7.71
CA VAL A 37 6.72 0.86 7.60
C VAL A 37 6.40 1.37 9.00
N LEU A 38 7.07 2.44 9.43
CA LEU A 38 6.81 3.09 10.72
C LEU A 38 5.46 3.81 10.72
N LEU A 39 5.15 4.49 9.61
CA LEU A 39 3.92 5.26 9.47
C LEU A 39 3.46 5.29 8.00
N PRO A 40 2.29 4.72 7.70
CA PRO A 40 1.58 4.99 6.46
C PRO A 40 0.62 6.17 6.62
N ALA A 41 0.61 7.09 5.65
CA ALA A 41 -0.34 8.20 5.56
C ALA A 41 -0.87 8.35 4.13
N PHE A 42 -2.09 8.89 3.99
CA PHE A 42 -2.73 9.09 2.69
C PHE A 42 -3.16 10.54 2.52
N GLY A 43 -2.88 11.09 1.35
CA GLY A 43 -3.36 12.40 0.92
C GLY A 43 -4.15 12.26 -0.37
N THR A 44 -5.24 13.00 -0.49
CA THR A 44 -6.01 13.09 -1.75
C THR A 44 -6.06 14.54 -2.21
N HIS A 45 -6.02 14.75 -3.51
CA HIS A 45 -6.31 16.05 -4.11
C HIS A 45 -7.02 15.86 -5.44
N ARG A 46 -7.84 16.84 -5.83
CA ARG A 46 -8.56 16.83 -7.11
C ARG A 46 -7.96 17.89 -8.03
N ASN A 47 -7.80 17.55 -9.29
CA ASN A 47 -7.42 18.49 -10.33
C ASN A 47 -8.25 18.20 -11.59
N GLY A 48 -9.19 19.09 -11.90
CA GLY A 48 -10.20 18.87 -12.94
C GLY A 48 -11.07 17.64 -12.66
N ASP A 49 -11.17 16.77 -13.66
CA ASP A 49 -11.93 15.51 -13.60
C ASP A 49 -11.13 14.34 -13.01
N ALA A 50 -9.86 14.58 -12.65
CA ALA A 50 -8.99 13.58 -12.06
C ALA A 50 -8.92 13.74 -10.53
N THR A 51 -8.97 12.59 -9.84
CA THR A 51 -8.64 12.49 -8.43
C THR A 51 -7.29 11.82 -8.29
N TYR A 52 -6.41 12.49 -7.56
CA TYR A 52 -5.07 12.01 -7.23
C TYR A 52 -5.03 11.56 -5.79
N LEU A 53 -4.23 10.54 -5.58
CA LEU A 53 -4.00 9.96 -4.30
C LEU A 53 -2.51 9.73 -4.13
N THR A 54 -1.98 10.14 -2.99
CA THR A 54 -0.61 9.86 -2.59
C THR A 54 -0.60 9.03 -1.31
N LEU A 55 0.07 7.88 -1.37
CA LEU A 55 0.51 7.13 -0.20
C LEU A 55 1.89 7.65 0.21
N ALA A 56 2.03 8.02 1.47
CA ALA A 56 3.31 8.30 2.11
C ALA A 56 3.65 7.15 3.08
N ALA A 57 4.80 6.52 2.91
CA ALA A 57 5.31 5.50 3.81
C ALA A 57 6.63 5.99 4.44
N VAL A 58 6.65 6.10 5.76
CA VAL A 58 7.83 6.47 6.54
C VAL A 58 8.54 5.21 7.01
N PHE A 59 9.86 5.15 6.87
CA PHE A 59 10.70 4.03 7.28
C PHE A 59 11.66 4.42 8.40
N ALA A 60 12.26 3.41 9.03
CA ALA A 60 13.29 3.62 10.03
C ALA A 60 14.54 4.31 9.44
N PRO A 61 15.29 5.08 10.26
CA PRO A 61 16.58 5.63 9.84
C PRO A 61 17.50 4.55 9.27
N GLY A 62 18.21 4.87 8.18
CA GLY A 62 19.12 3.95 7.50
C GLY A 62 18.49 3.08 6.41
N ALA A 63 17.17 3.15 6.20
CA ALA A 63 16.54 2.57 5.01
C ALA A 63 17.00 3.30 3.74
N ASP A 64 17.27 2.55 2.68
CA ASP A 64 17.52 3.12 1.35
C ASP A 64 16.20 3.63 0.78
N VAL A 65 15.98 4.94 0.90
CA VAL A 65 14.75 5.62 0.47
C VAL A 65 14.41 5.37 -1.00
N THR A 66 15.42 5.30 -1.86
CA THR A 66 15.23 5.08 -3.30
C THR A 66 14.70 3.67 -3.52
N LYS A 67 15.37 2.68 -2.93
CA LYS A 67 14.98 1.27 -3.04
C LYS A 67 13.60 1.00 -2.49
N VAL A 68 13.26 1.50 -1.30
CA VAL A 68 11.92 1.29 -0.72
C VAL A 68 10.83 1.99 -1.53
N THR A 69 11.13 3.15 -2.12
CA THR A 69 10.20 3.86 -3.02
C THR A 69 9.94 3.06 -4.29
N GLU A 70 10.97 2.47 -4.90
CA GLU A 70 10.85 1.61 -6.08
C GLU A 70 10.02 0.36 -5.78
N ILE A 71 10.30 -0.32 -4.66
CA ILE A 71 9.53 -1.50 -4.22
C ILE A 71 8.07 -1.12 -4.00
N LEU A 72 7.81 0.00 -3.32
CA LEU A 72 6.44 0.47 -3.06
C LEU A 72 5.71 0.84 -4.36
N ALA A 73 6.40 1.48 -5.30
CA ALA A 73 5.85 1.81 -6.61
C ALA A 73 5.48 0.55 -7.40
N GLU A 74 6.35 -0.46 -7.41
CA GLU A 74 6.11 -1.71 -8.12
C GLU A 74 4.96 -2.50 -7.49
N ARG A 75 4.92 -2.57 -6.16
CA ARG A 75 3.80 -3.15 -5.42
C ARG A 75 2.49 -2.47 -5.80
N MET A 76 2.44 -1.14 -5.82
CA MET A 76 1.23 -0.40 -6.21
C MET A 76 0.80 -0.64 -7.66
N ARG A 77 1.74 -0.81 -8.60
CA ARG A 77 1.42 -1.11 -10.00
C ARG A 77 0.87 -2.52 -10.22
N THR A 78 1.34 -3.47 -9.42
CA THR A 78 1.00 -4.90 -9.57
C THR A 78 -0.03 -5.37 -8.55
N TYR A 79 -0.42 -4.51 -7.61
CA TYR A 79 -1.32 -4.85 -6.53
C TYR A 79 -2.65 -5.37 -7.06
N THR A 80 -3.06 -6.53 -6.57
CA THR A 80 -4.41 -7.06 -6.74
C THR A 80 -5.10 -7.04 -5.39
N SER A 81 -6.24 -6.35 -5.33
CA SER A 81 -7.06 -6.23 -4.13
C SER A 81 -7.40 -7.60 -3.56
N LEU A 82 -7.12 -7.83 -2.27
CA LEU A 82 -7.52 -9.05 -1.59
C LEU A 82 -9.04 -9.10 -1.38
N VAL A 83 -9.69 -7.95 -1.29
CA VAL A 83 -11.14 -7.82 -1.10
C VAL A 83 -11.91 -8.02 -2.41
N THR A 84 -11.53 -7.31 -3.47
CA THR A 84 -12.27 -7.29 -4.74
C THR A 84 -11.72 -8.26 -5.78
N LYS A 85 -10.52 -8.81 -5.56
CA LYS A 85 -9.78 -9.67 -6.49
C LYS A 85 -9.48 -9.00 -7.85
N GLN A 86 -9.55 -7.68 -7.91
CA GLN A 86 -9.26 -6.90 -9.12
C GLN A 86 -7.89 -6.23 -9.03
N PRO A 87 -7.10 -6.21 -10.12
CA PRO A 87 -5.87 -5.43 -10.19
C PRO A 87 -6.15 -3.95 -10.00
N LEU A 88 -5.36 -3.30 -9.14
CA LEU A 88 -5.49 -1.88 -8.89
C LEU A 88 -5.27 -1.05 -10.17
N ALA A 89 -4.34 -1.51 -11.02
CA ALA A 89 -4.00 -0.88 -12.29
C ALA A 89 -5.15 -0.83 -13.32
N GLU A 90 -6.19 -1.66 -13.19
CA GLU A 90 -7.36 -1.58 -14.07
C GLU A 90 -8.23 -0.34 -13.77
N ARG A 91 -8.13 0.20 -12.55
CA ARG A 91 -8.95 1.33 -12.09
C ARG A 91 -8.14 2.60 -11.82
N TRP A 92 -6.92 2.44 -11.34
CA TRP A 92 -6.03 3.53 -10.97
C TRP A 92 -4.80 3.52 -11.86
N THR A 93 -4.46 4.69 -12.41
CA THR A 93 -3.25 4.89 -13.21
C THR A 93 -2.12 5.34 -12.30
N PHE A 94 -0.97 4.67 -12.36
CA PHE A 94 0.24 5.12 -11.69
C PHE A 94 0.70 6.48 -12.26
N VAL A 95 1.04 7.42 -11.39
CA VAL A 95 1.52 8.76 -11.80
C VAL A 95 3.01 8.88 -11.54
N GLN A 96 3.41 8.74 -10.28
CA GLN A 96 4.80 8.95 -9.88
C GLN A 96 5.13 8.27 -8.55
N ALA A 97 6.42 8.07 -8.33
CA ALA A 97 6.96 7.71 -7.03
C ALA A 97 8.14 8.65 -6.72
N THR A 98 8.23 9.12 -5.49
CA THR A 98 9.20 10.14 -5.09
C THR A 98 9.86 9.72 -3.77
N PRO A 99 11.18 9.47 -3.78
CA PRO A 99 11.93 9.28 -2.55
C PRO A 99 12.20 10.64 -1.91
N LEU A 100 11.95 10.75 -0.60
CA LEU A 100 12.18 11.95 0.19
C LEU A 100 12.87 11.61 1.51
N GLU A 101 13.64 12.55 2.04
CA GLU A 101 14.09 12.51 3.43
C GLU A 101 13.49 13.71 4.16
N ILE A 102 12.76 13.44 5.25
CA ILE A 102 12.10 14.47 6.06
C ILE A 102 12.58 14.29 7.50
N ASP A 103 13.26 15.31 8.04
CA ASP A 103 13.80 15.28 9.41
C ASP A 103 14.66 14.03 9.72
N GLY A 104 15.45 13.58 8.72
CA GLY A 104 16.31 12.39 8.82
C GLY A 104 15.56 11.05 8.71
N LEU A 105 14.27 11.07 8.40
CA LEU A 105 13.47 9.88 8.14
C LEU A 105 13.28 9.65 6.64
N PRO A 106 13.56 8.44 6.13
CA PRO A 106 13.22 8.04 4.77
C PRO A 106 11.71 8.00 4.57
N VAL A 107 11.21 8.69 3.54
CA VAL A 107 9.80 8.75 3.17
C VAL A 107 9.63 8.40 1.70
N ALA A 108 8.89 7.34 1.40
CA ALA A 108 8.46 7.01 0.05
C ALA A 108 7.08 7.61 -0.22
N LEU A 109 6.96 8.44 -1.26
CA LEU A 109 5.68 8.88 -1.78
C LEU A 109 5.33 8.10 -3.05
N VAL A 110 4.14 7.52 -3.14
CA VAL A 110 3.62 6.91 -4.38
C VAL A 110 2.27 7.52 -4.70
N THR A 111 2.13 8.05 -5.91
CA THR A 111 0.91 8.72 -6.37
C THR A 111 0.25 7.95 -7.50
N MET A 112 -1.07 7.76 -7.39
CA MET A 112 -1.93 7.24 -8.44
C MET A 112 -3.07 8.21 -8.72
N GLN A 113 -3.68 8.09 -9.90
CA GLN A 113 -4.83 8.89 -10.32
C GLN A 113 -5.97 8.03 -10.85
N VAL A 114 -7.18 8.55 -10.75
CA VAL A 114 -8.36 8.01 -11.43
C VAL A 114 -9.12 9.16 -12.07
N ASN A 115 -9.55 8.96 -13.32
CA ASN A 115 -10.45 9.88 -14.01
C ASN A 115 -11.87 9.48 -13.65
N ASP A 116 -12.45 10.10 -12.62
CA ASP A 116 -13.85 9.90 -12.28
C ASP A 116 -14.46 11.17 -11.67
N PRO A 117 -15.42 11.83 -12.35
CA PRO A 117 -16.05 13.02 -11.84
C PRO A 117 -16.98 12.78 -10.63
N ALA A 118 -17.38 11.54 -10.36
CA ALA A 118 -18.49 11.16 -9.49
C ALA A 118 -18.14 10.20 -8.32
N LEU A 119 -16.87 9.78 -8.16
CA LEU A 119 -16.49 8.89 -7.05
C LEU A 119 -15.89 9.66 -5.85
N PRO A 120 -16.65 9.83 -4.75
CA PRO A 120 -16.08 10.29 -3.48
C PRO A 120 -15.30 9.21 -2.69
N LEU A 121 -15.11 7.97 -3.18
CA LEU A 121 -14.90 6.82 -2.26
C LEU A 121 -13.89 5.71 -2.64
N ALA A 122 -13.26 5.67 -3.82
CA ALA A 122 -12.56 4.45 -4.24
C ALA A 122 -11.29 4.08 -3.42
N TRP A 123 -10.56 5.07 -2.86
CA TRP A 123 -9.36 4.78 -2.05
C TRP A 123 -9.61 4.76 -0.55
N SER A 124 -10.49 5.63 -0.05
CA SER A 124 -10.93 5.53 1.35
C SER A 124 -11.54 4.16 1.60
N GLN A 125 -12.26 3.58 0.63
CA GLN A 125 -12.73 2.20 0.74
C GLN A 125 -11.59 1.18 0.84
N MET A 126 -10.51 1.31 0.06
CA MET A 126 -9.35 0.42 0.18
C MET A 126 -8.63 0.58 1.53
N VAL A 127 -8.42 1.81 1.99
CA VAL A 127 -7.78 2.09 3.29
C VAL A 127 -8.68 1.69 4.47
N PHE A 128 -9.97 2.03 4.44
CA PHE A 128 -10.95 1.63 5.47
C PHE A 128 -11.20 0.12 5.48
N ALA A 129 -11.18 -0.54 4.31
CA ALA A 129 -11.22 -2.00 4.23
C ALA A 129 -9.88 -2.67 4.55
N ARG A 130 -8.82 -1.89 4.82
CA ARG A 130 -7.43 -2.36 5.05
C ARG A 130 -6.93 -3.26 3.93
N ASP A 131 -7.36 -2.99 2.71
CA ASP A 131 -7.05 -3.73 1.49
C ASP A 131 -5.70 -3.31 0.90
N LEU A 132 -4.69 -3.08 1.75
CA LEU A 132 -3.32 -2.73 1.37
C LEU A 132 -2.34 -3.61 2.14
N ALA A 133 -2.58 -4.92 2.13
CA ALA A 133 -1.81 -5.92 2.88
C ALA A 133 -0.28 -5.79 2.70
N PHE A 134 0.18 -5.24 1.57
CA PHE A 134 1.58 -4.97 1.30
C PHE A 134 2.22 -3.92 2.22
N LEU A 135 1.45 -3.12 2.96
CA LEU A 135 1.97 -2.18 3.95
C LEU A 135 2.38 -2.86 5.26
N TRP A 136 1.89 -4.08 5.52
CA TRP A 136 2.00 -4.75 6.81
C TRP A 136 2.76 -6.07 6.73
N SER A 137 3.34 -6.41 5.58
CA SER A 137 4.09 -7.67 5.41
C SER A 137 5.49 -7.57 6.00
N ASP A 138 5.66 -8.07 7.23
CA ASP A 138 6.95 -8.55 7.78
C ASP A 138 7.40 -9.85 7.10
#